data_AF-A0A7G8PQH4-F1
#
_entry.id   AF-A0A7G8PQH4-F1
#
_cell.length_a   1.000
_cell.length_b   1.000
_cell.length_c   1.000
_cell.angle_alpha   90.00
_cell.angle_beta   90.00
_cell.angle_gamma   90.00
#
_symmetry.space_group_name_H-M   'P 1'
#
loop_
_entity.id
_entity.type
_entity.pdbx_description
1 polymer ?
#
loop_
_entity_poly.entity_id
_entity_poly.type
_entity_poly.pdbx_seq_one_letter_code
_entity_poly.pdbx_strand_id
1 'polypeptide(L)' 'MRRSAASPPSAATFSVKDVSDACGLPQPVVAQLVPRTDTPEGWMYTAEQLQHAIDIADEIRARR' A
#
# COMPACT_ATOMS: atom_id res chain seq x y z
N MET A 1 -5.72 -19.23 17.79
CA MET A 1 -6.49 -19.18 16.53
C MET A 1 -5.61 -18.56 15.44
N ARG A 2 -5.03 -19.36 14.53
CA ARG A 2 -4.40 -18.84 13.31
C ARG A 2 -5.46 -18.96 12.20
N ARG A 3 -5.88 -17.84 11.64
CA ARG A 3 -6.86 -17.81 10.56
C ARG A 3 -6.12 -18.20 9.27
N SER A 4 -6.11 -19.49 8.94
CA SER A 4 -5.74 -19.93 7.59
C SER A 4 -6.86 -19.49 6.65
N ALA A 5 -6.67 -18.38 5.96
CA ALA A 5 -7.52 -17.99 4.84
C ALA A 5 -6.99 -18.71 3.59
N ALA A 6 -7.88 -19.40 2.88
CA ALA A 6 -7.62 -19.94 1.56
C ALA A 6 -7.00 -18.87 0.67
N SER A 7 -5.94 -19.20 -0.08
CA SER A 7 -5.29 -18.27 -1.01
C SER A 7 -6.31 -17.74 -2.01
N PRO A 8 -6.64 -16.43 -1.97
CA PRO A 8 -7.38 -15.79 -3.04
C PRO A 8 -6.53 -15.83 -4.32
N PRO A 9 -7.12 -15.65 -5.52
CA PRO A 9 -6.33 -15.44 -6.73
C PRO A 9 -5.30 -14.34 -6.45
N SER A 10 -4.00 -14.60 -6.72
CA SER A 10 -2.88 -13.72 -6.37
C SER A 10 -3.26 -12.25 -6.51
N ALA A 11 -3.63 -11.63 -5.38
CA ALA A 11 -3.95 -10.22 -5.35
C ALA A 11 -2.67 -9.51 -5.73
N ALA A 12 -2.72 -8.61 -6.72
CA ALA A 12 -1.54 -7.85 -7.11
C ALA A 12 -0.96 -7.14 -5.88
N THR A 13 0.29 -7.45 -5.54
CA THR A 13 1.03 -6.81 -4.46
C THR A 13 1.99 -5.77 -5.05
N PHE A 14 2.19 -4.69 -4.33
CA PHE A 14 2.95 -3.52 -4.76
C PHE A 14 4.11 -3.25 -3.82
N SER A 15 5.27 -2.90 -4.37
CA SER A 15 6.40 -2.45 -3.56
C SER A 15 6.17 -1.02 -3.05
N VAL A 16 6.93 -0.60 -2.04
CA VAL A 16 6.91 0.80 -1.59
C VAL A 16 7.26 1.79 -2.71
N LYS A 17 8.07 1.35 -3.69
CA LYS A 17 8.40 2.15 -4.87
C LYS A 17 7.16 2.34 -5.74
N ASP A 18 6.43 1.27 -6.04
CA ASP A 18 5.23 1.34 -6.89
C ASP A 18 4.16 2.24 -6.28
N VAL A 19 3.96 2.15 -4.95
CA VAL A 19 3.04 3.04 -4.24
C VAL A 19 3.52 4.48 -4.26
N SER A 20 4.82 4.72 -4.03
CA SER A 20 5.44 6.05 -4.08
C SER A 20 5.31 6.70 -5.46
N ASP A 21 5.52 5.93 -6.53
CA ASP A 21 5.35 6.38 -7.91
C ASP A 21 3.88 6.70 -8.22
N ALA A 22 2.95 5.86 -7.73
CA ALA A 22 1.51 6.04 -7.95
C ALA A 22 0.92 7.26 -7.21
N CYS A 23 1.26 7.42 -5.92
CA CYS A 23 0.71 8.51 -5.11
C CYS A 23 1.55 9.78 -5.17
N GLY A 24 2.76 9.75 -5.73
CA GLY A 24 3.67 10.89 -5.85
C GLY A 24 4.23 11.38 -4.50
N LEU A 25 4.15 10.57 -3.45
CA LEU A 25 4.75 10.85 -2.14
C LEU A 25 6.10 10.13 -2.02
N PRO A 26 7.08 10.68 -1.28
CA PRO A 26 8.35 9.99 -1.02
C PRO A 26 8.15 8.64 -0.30
N GLN A 27 8.94 7.62 -0.64
CA GLN A 27 8.86 6.28 0.00
C GLN A 27 8.86 6.31 1.54
N PRO A 28 9.69 7.13 2.24
CA PRO A 28 9.64 7.22 3.70
C PRO A 28 8.31 7.78 4.23
N VAL A 29 7.63 8.63 3.45
CA VAL A 29 6.31 9.18 3.80
C VAL A 29 5.25 8.10 3.62
N VAL A 30 5.28 7.35 2.51
CA VAL A 30 4.38 6.21 2.27
C VAL A 30 4.48 5.18 3.40
N ALA A 31 5.69 4.82 3.81
CA ALA A 31 5.93 3.84 4.88
C ALA A 31 5.43 4.29 6.27
N GLN A 32 5.26 5.60 6.48
CA GLN A 32 4.70 6.15 7.72
C GLN A 32 3.18 6.26 7.69
N LEU A 33 2.60 6.54 6.51
CA LEU A 33 1.16 6.77 6.34
C LEU A 33 0.37 5.48 6.13
N VAL A 34 0.95 4.51 5.42
CA VAL A 34 0.25 3.29 5.04
C VAL A 34 1.00 2.07 5.58
N PRO A 35 0.38 1.28 6.47
CA PRO A 35 1.00 0.07 6.99
C PRO A 35 1.15 -0.96 5.86
N ARG A 36 2.21 -1.77 5.92
CA ARG A 36 2.43 -2.88 4.99
C ARG A 36 1.76 -4.15 5.48
N THR A 37 1.40 -5.00 4.53
CA THR A 37 0.84 -6.33 4.79
C THR A 37 1.94 -7.38 4.66
N ASP A 38 1.93 -8.37 5.56
CA ASP A 38 2.74 -9.58 5.40
C ASP A 38 2.07 -10.46 4.33
N THR A 39 2.68 -10.50 3.15
CA THR A 39 2.20 -11.24 1.98
C THR A 39 3.12 -12.44 1.70
N PRO A 40 2.71 -13.43 0.90
CA PRO A 40 3.58 -14.55 0.52
C PRO A 40 4.91 -14.10 -0.11
N GLU A 41 4.94 -12.93 -0.75
CA GLU A 41 6.11 -12.31 -1.39
C GLU A 41 6.94 -11.44 -0.42
N GLY A 42 6.49 -11.26 0.83
CA GLY A 42 7.12 -10.44 1.87
C GLY A 42 6.26 -9.25 2.31
N TRP A 43 6.89 -8.22 2.89
CA TRP A 43 6.21 -7.00 3.33
C TRP A 43 5.85 -6.10 2.15
N MET A 44 4.63 -6.25 1.64
CA MET A 44 4.13 -5.58 0.44
C MET A 44 2.86 -4.77 0.73
N TYR A 45 2.44 -3.98 -0.26
CA TYR A 45 1.18 -3.24 -0.24
C TYR A 45 0.13 -3.97 -1.08
N THR A 46 -1.10 -4.03 -0.60
CA THR A 46 -2.24 -4.50 -1.39
C THR A 46 -2.77 -3.41 -2.31
N ALA A 47 -3.64 -3.76 -3.26
CA ALA A 47 -4.35 -2.78 -4.09
C ALA A 47 -5.15 -1.75 -3.26
N GLU A 48 -5.77 -2.19 -2.16
CA GLU A 48 -6.50 -1.30 -1.24
C GLU A 48 -5.57 -0.29 -0.56
N GLN A 49 -4.38 -0.75 -0.15
CA GLN A 49 -3.38 0.11 0.47
C GLN A 49 -2.76 1.10 -0.52
N LEU A 50 -2.57 0.68 -1.78
CA LEU A 50 -2.17 1.58 -2.87
C LEU A 50 -3.22 2.67 -3.10
N GLN A 51 -4.51 2.31 -3.21
CA GLN A 51 -5.58 3.28 -3.38
C GLN A 51 -5.65 4.26 -2.19
N HIS A 52 -5.53 3.74 -0.96
CA HIS A 52 -5.52 4.57 0.23
C HIS A 52 -4.35 5.58 0.25
N ALA A 53 -3.17 5.18 -0.22
CA ALA A 53 -2.02 6.09 -0.35
C ALA A 53 -2.29 7.22 -1.35
N ILE A 54 -2.98 6.92 -2.46
CA ILE A 54 -3.38 7.90 -3.48
C ILE A 54 -4.39 8.89 -2.86
N ASP A 55 -5.40 8.40 -2.15
CA ASP A 55 -6.41 9.24 -1.52
C ASP A 55 -5.79 10.23 -0.51
N ILE A 56 -4.85 9.77 0.34
CA ILE A 56 -4.13 10.64 1.27
C ILE A 56 -3.31 11.69 0.51
N ALA A 57 -2.63 11.32 -0.58
CA ALA A 57 -1.83 12.24 -1.36
C ALA A 57 -2.69 13.35 -2.00
N ASP A 58 -3.88 13.00 -2.50
CA ASP A 58 -4.84 13.95 -3.04
C ASP A 58 -5.40 14.88 -1.95
N GLU A 59 -5.70 14.36 -0.75
CA GLU A 59 -6.06 15.21 0.38
C GLU A 59 -4.95 16.20 0.78
N ILE A 60 -3.69 15.78 0.76
CA ILE A 60 -2.55 16.66 1.04
C ILE A 60 -2.43 17.75 -0.04
N ARG A 61 -2.63 17.41 -1.32
CA ARG A 61 -2.60 18.37 -2.43
C ARG A 61 -3.74 19.36 -2.34
N ALA A 62 -4.95 18.91 -2.01
CA ALA A 62 -6.13 19.78 -1.89
C ALA A 62 -6.02 20.82 -0.76
N ARG A 63 -5.12 20.59 0.21
CA ARG A 63 -4.86 21.49 1.35
C ARG A 63 -3.71 22.48 1.10
N ARG A 64 -3.02 22.40 -0.05
CA ARG A 64 -1.97 23.35 -0.47
C ARG A 64 -2.57 24.49 -1.29
#